data_AF-A0A968VBP7-F1
#
_entry.id   AF-A0A968VBP7-F1
#
_cell.length_a   1.000
_cell.length_b   1.000
_cell.length_c   1.000
_cell.angle_alpha   90.00
_cell.angle_beta   90.00
_cell.angle_gamma   90.00
#
_symmetry.space_group_name_H-M   'P 1'
#
loop_
_entity.id
_entity.type
_entity.pdbx_description
1 polymer ?
#
loop_
_entity_poly.entity_id
_entity_poly.type
_entity_poly.pdbx_seq_one_letter_code
_entity_poly.pdbx_strand_id
1 'polypeptide(L)'
;MEDFGVIIACCYQDYLFAKGCCASIRHFLGDVPICLIVDGTFDTKNLQEIYKVKVINHSNIKNQFLRRRSFGWGLTKMIAFFESPWSKFLFLDADTNIWGNVLQFADFLNFDVIIDKPCYGYTPEQVSEFFFDVSAVEKHFPDFPWQQYQNDYFCTGTFFAKKGIFPLREYEDILDFHQSHPGIFKYGEMGFLNFMLFRAAHEGRIKLTSEDFQVIAPDFSQGELQKRFGFDRSSPPRPLVQNNDAAVIHWAGPKPRLGTKQTYSQPMDFARRQFIFQEQGLTGARADMVLKVEDWLSLLEVYKNKFLKKLRQRGKSKARLLAPAPTPKALLE
;
A
#
# COMPACT_ATOMS: atom_id res chain seq x y z
N MET A 1 10.00 -10.69 19.00
CA MET A 1 10.45 -11.09 17.65
C MET A 1 11.73 -10.35 17.35
N GLU A 2 12.85 -11.05 17.23
CA GLU A 2 14.13 -10.43 16.88
C GLU A 2 14.14 -10.03 15.40
N ASP A 3 14.77 -8.89 15.09
CA ASP A 3 14.94 -8.33 13.73
C ASP A 3 13.62 -8.19 12.92
N PHE A 4 12.64 -7.52 13.53
CA PHE A 4 11.35 -7.19 12.92
C PHE A 4 11.06 -5.69 12.99
N GLY A 5 10.34 -5.17 11.98
CA GLY A 5 9.77 -3.83 12.02
C GLY A 5 8.57 -3.67 11.09
N VAL A 6 7.90 -2.52 11.20
CA VAL A 6 6.77 -2.15 10.33
C VAL A 6 7.26 -1.20 9.24
N ILE A 7 6.86 -1.43 8.00
CA ILE A 7 7.24 -0.63 6.84
C ILE A 7 5.99 0.02 6.26
N ILE A 8 6.06 1.33 6.03
CA ILE A 8 4.99 2.10 5.40
C ILE A 8 5.53 2.75 4.13
N ALA A 9 4.92 2.51 2.98
CA ALA A 9 5.22 3.29 1.78
C ALA A 9 4.30 4.51 1.70
N CYS A 10 4.84 5.69 1.41
CA CYS A 10 4.03 6.88 1.27
C CYS A 10 4.59 7.86 0.23
N CYS A 11 3.71 8.64 -0.36
CA CYS A 11 4.04 9.84 -1.13
C CYS A 11 3.50 11.08 -0.40
N TYR A 12 3.79 12.28 -0.93
CA TYR A 12 3.33 13.52 -0.29
C TYR A 12 1.80 13.57 -0.11
N GLN A 13 1.04 13.03 -1.06
CA GLN A 13 -0.42 13.05 -1.03
C GLN A 13 -0.99 12.23 0.12
N ASP A 14 -0.32 11.14 0.49
CA ASP A 14 -0.76 10.18 1.50
C ASP A 14 -0.01 10.36 2.84
N TYR A 15 0.92 11.31 2.93
CA TYR A 15 1.74 11.53 4.12
C TYR A 15 0.90 11.82 5.37
N LEU A 16 -0.23 12.53 5.21
CA LEU A 16 -1.16 12.78 6.32
C LEU A 16 -1.77 11.50 6.90
N PHE A 17 -1.93 10.46 6.08
CA PHE A 17 -2.42 9.15 6.51
C PHE A 17 -1.27 8.34 7.12
N ALA A 18 -0.06 8.42 6.57
CA ALA A 18 1.12 7.79 7.15
C ALA A 18 1.37 8.27 8.61
N LYS A 19 1.07 9.53 8.92
CA LYS A 19 1.08 10.05 10.30
C LYS A 19 0.11 9.29 11.22
N GLY A 20 -1.13 9.10 10.76
CA GLY A 20 -2.14 8.32 11.47
C GLY A 20 -1.77 6.83 11.56
N CYS A 21 -1.25 6.24 10.50
CA CYS A 21 -0.76 4.85 10.49
C CYS A 21 0.33 4.66 11.55
N CYS A 22 1.37 5.52 11.58
CA CYS A 22 2.41 5.49 12.61
C CYS A 22 1.85 5.64 14.03
N ALA A 23 0.90 6.55 14.23
CA ALA A 23 0.24 6.74 15.51
C ALA A 23 -0.56 5.50 15.96
N SER A 24 -1.22 4.82 15.02
CA SER A 24 -1.96 3.58 15.32
C SER A 24 -1.04 2.43 15.69
N ILE A 25 0.08 2.24 14.97
CA ILE A 25 1.12 1.27 15.33
C ILE A 25 1.61 1.56 16.74
N ARG A 26 1.89 2.83 17.02
CA ARG A 26 2.41 3.25 18.32
C ARG A 26 1.41 3.02 19.44
N HIS A 27 0.13 3.25 19.18
CA HIS A 27 -0.94 3.03 20.14
C HIS A 27 -1.14 1.54 20.46
N PHE A 28 -1.19 0.68 19.45
CA PHE A 28 -1.58 -0.73 19.63
C PHE A 28 -0.42 -1.70 19.79
N LEU A 29 0.73 -1.41 19.18
CA LEU A 29 1.88 -2.32 19.13
C LEU A 29 3.07 -1.84 19.99
N GLY A 30 2.97 -0.67 20.62
CA GLY A 30 4.06 -0.13 21.43
C GLY A 30 5.34 0.07 20.61
N ASP A 31 6.51 -0.24 21.21
CA ASP A 31 7.89 0.05 20.74
C ASP A 31 8.39 -0.63 19.47
N VAL A 32 7.49 -1.17 18.65
CA VAL A 32 7.85 -1.76 17.36
C VAL A 32 8.53 -0.71 16.46
N PRO A 33 9.70 -1.04 15.88
CA PRO A 33 10.41 -0.16 14.96
C PRO A 33 9.61 0.12 13.69
N ILE A 34 9.66 1.36 13.18
CA ILE A 34 8.95 1.79 11.97
C ILE A 34 9.93 2.31 10.93
N CYS A 35 9.72 1.98 9.65
CA CYS A 35 10.43 2.57 8.52
C CYS A 35 9.43 3.14 7.51
N LEU A 36 9.70 4.34 7.01
CA LEU A 36 9.00 4.91 5.87
C LEU A 36 9.79 4.65 4.59
N ILE A 37 9.12 4.24 3.53
CA ILE A 37 9.64 4.29 2.16
C ILE A 37 8.95 5.47 1.47
N VAL A 38 9.71 6.54 1.28
CA VAL A 38 9.21 7.85 0.87
C VAL A 38 9.42 8.07 -0.62
N ASP A 39 8.32 8.16 -1.36
CA ASP A 39 8.27 8.56 -2.76
C ASP A 39 8.12 10.08 -2.88
N GLY A 40 9.24 10.77 -3.07
CA GLY A 40 9.34 12.22 -3.20
C GLY A 40 10.39 12.84 -2.27
N THR A 41 10.37 14.17 -2.17
CA THR A 41 11.37 14.96 -1.43
C THR A 41 10.75 15.83 -0.32
N PHE A 42 9.66 15.38 0.28
CA PHE A 42 8.98 16.11 1.34
C PHE A 42 9.55 15.78 2.72
N ASP A 43 9.35 16.70 3.66
CA ASP A 43 9.88 16.56 5.01
C ASP A 43 9.10 15.50 5.82
N THR A 44 9.85 14.64 6.49
CA THR A 44 9.36 13.59 7.39
C THR A 44 9.92 13.71 8.81
N LYS A 45 10.61 14.81 9.13
CA LYS A 45 11.28 15.07 10.41
C LYS A 45 10.39 14.85 11.62
N ASN A 46 9.13 15.28 11.57
CA ASN A 46 8.23 15.13 12.71
C ASN A 46 7.98 13.66 13.07
N LEU A 47 7.81 12.76 12.08
CA LEU A 47 7.70 11.33 12.36
C LEU A 47 9.02 10.73 12.84
N GLN A 48 10.17 11.19 12.31
CA GLN A 48 11.49 10.75 12.76
C GLN A 48 11.76 11.16 14.21
N GLU A 49 11.31 12.35 14.63
CA GLU A 49 11.52 12.86 15.98
C GLU A 49 10.59 12.19 16.99
N ILE A 50 9.29 12.11 16.66
CA ILE A 50 8.24 11.60 17.57
C ILE A 50 8.31 10.07 17.69
N TYR A 51 8.38 9.36 16.57
CA TYR A 51 8.29 7.89 16.54
C TYR A 51 9.60 7.19 16.20
N LYS A 52 10.70 7.93 16.04
CA LYS A 52 12.03 7.37 15.68
C LYS A 52 11.98 6.56 14.39
N VAL A 53 11.13 6.96 13.43
CA VAL A 53 11.01 6.25 12.16
C VAL A 53 12.32 6.32 11.37
N LYS A 54 12.71 5.20 10.76
CA LYS A 54 13.75 5.19 9.71
C LYS A 54 13.13 5.67 8.40
N VAL A 55 13.94 6.21 7.49
CA VAL A 55 13.48 6.65 6.17
C VAL A 55 14.35 6.05 5.09
N ILE A 56 13.71 5.43 4.09
CA ILE A 56 14.29 5.05 2.81
C ILE A 56 13.65 5.94 1.75
N ASN A 57 14.46 6.54 0.88
CA ASN A 57 14.00 7.40 -0.20
C ASN A 57 15.00 7.35 -1.38
N HIS A 58 14.77 8.16 -2.42
CA HIS A 58 15.65 8.21 -3.58
C HIS A 58 17.12 8.53 -3.26
N SER A 59 17.41 9.32 -2.21
CA SER A 59 18.78 9.76 -1.93
C SER A 59 19.60 8.72 -1.17
N ASN A 60 18.96 7.84 -0.39
CA ASN A 60 19.66 6.90 0.48
C ASN A 60 19.43 5.41 0.18
N ILE A 61 18.50 5.06 -0.72
CA ILE A 61 18.37 3.70 -1.23
C ILE A 61 19.68 3.26 -1.88
N LYS A 62 20.19 2.08 -1.55
CA LYS A 62 21.56 1.67 -1.91
C LYS A 62 21.64 1.17 -3.34
N ASN A 63 20.65 0.39 -3.76
CA ASN A 63 20.61 -0.25 -5.06
C ASN A 63 20.20 0.74 -6.15
N GLN A 64 21.05 0.88 -7.17
CA GLN A 64 20.83 1.83 -8.27
C GLN A 64 19.66 1.44 -9.19
N PHE A 65 19.36 0.15 -9.33
CA PHE A 65 18.20 -0.30 -10.08
C PHE A 65 16.91 0.14 -9.36
N LEU A 66 16.79 -0.18 -8.06
CA LEU A 66 15.63 0.20 -7.26
C LEU A 66 15.43 1.72 -7.22
N ARG A 67 16.53 2.48 -7.04
CA ARG A 67 16.50 3.95 -7.07
C ARG A 67 15.86 4.53 -8.32
N ARG A 68 16.09 3.89 -9.47
CA ARG A 68 15.67 4.39 -10.79
C ARG A 68 14.28 3.88 -11.18
N ARG A 69 13.90 2.68 -10.75
CA ARG A 69 12.75 1.96 -11.31
C ARG A 69 11.70 1.51 -10.30
N SER A 70 11.94 1.69 -9.01
CA SER A 70 11.04 1.17 -7.96
C SER A 70 10.37 2.25 -7.13
N PHE A 71 10.45 3.51 -7.54
CA PHE A 71 9.64 4.59 -6.97
C PHE A 71 8.55 4.99 -7.95
N GLY A 72 7.40 5.39 -7.42
CA GLY A 72 6.24 5.80 -8.19
C GLY A 72 4.99 5.02 -7.78
N TRP A 73 3.87 5.44 -8.38
CA TRP A 73 2.57 4.82 -8.16
C TRP A 73 2.64 3.33 -8.43
N GLY A 74 2.37 2.55 -7.39
CA GLY A 74 2.31 1.11 -7.46
C GLY A 74 3.67 0.42 -7.61
N LEU A 75 4.77 1.02 -7.17
CA LEU A 75 6.10 0.39 -7.22
C LEU A 75 6.89 0.56 -5.93
N THR A 76 6.73 1.71 -5.25
CA THR A 76 7.48 2.09 -4.04
C THR A 76 7.51 1.00 -2.97
N LYS A 77 6.42 0.26 -2.79
CA LYS A 77 6.38 -0.81 -1.77
C LYS A 77 7.29 -2.00 -2.06
N MET A 78 7.63 -2.25 -3.33
CA MET A 78 8.51 -3.35 -3.71
C MET A 78 9.91 -3.22 -3.11
N ILE A 79 10.34 -2.00 -2.79
CA ILE A 79 11.62 -1.73 -2.12
C ILE A 79 11.73 -2.49 -0.79
N ALA A 80 10.62 -2.73 -0.09
CA ALA A 80 10.61 -3.45 1.19
C ALA A 80 11.24 -4.86 1.08
N PHE A 81 11.00 -5.57 -0.02
CA PHE A 81 11.54 -6.92 -0.22
C PHE A 81 13.06 -6.95 -0.40
N PHE A 82 13.70 -5.83 -0.72
CA PHE A 82 15.14 -5.78 -1.04
C PHE A 82 15.94 -4.97 -0.03
N GLU A 83 15.39 -3.84 0.43
CA GLU A 83 16.10 -2.88 1.28
C GLU A 83 15.41 -2.61 2.61
N SER A 84 14.46 -3.47 3.03
CA SER A 84 13.95 -3.43 4.40
C SER A 84 15.12 -3.37 5.42
N PRO A 85 15.05 -2.48 6.44
CA PRO A 85 16.05 -2.43 7.50
C PRO A 85 16.12 -3.73 8.33
N TRP A 86 15.09 -4.56 8.26
CA TRP A 86 14.92 -5.79 9.03
C TRP A 86 14.78 -7.01 8.11
N SER A 87 15.10 -8.20 8.60
CA SER A 87 14.87 -9.46 7.87
C SER A 87 13.40 -9.84 7.79
N LYS A 88 12.57 -9.40 8.74
CA LYS A 88 11.13 -9.66 8.79
C LYS A 88 10.39 -8.34 8.92
N PHE A 89 9.26 -8.20 8.24
CA PHE A 89 8.47 -6.98 8.35
C PHE A 89 6.98 -7.21 8.17
N LEU A 90 6.19 -6.29 8.74
CA LEU A 90 4.81 -6.04 8.35
C LEU A 90 4.81 -4.82 7.41
N PHE A 91 4.31 -5.00 6.20
CA PHE A 91 4.09 -3.89 5.28
C PHE A 91 2.68 -3.31 5.48
N LEU A 92 2.57 -1.99 5.34
CA LEU A 92 1.34 -1.22 5.43
C LEU A 92 1.32 -0.11 4.37
N ASP A 93 0.23 0.01 3.63
CA ASP A 93 -0.04 1.22 2.84
C ASP A 93 -0.31 2.41 3.79
N ALA A 94 -0.02 3.64 3.35
CA ALA A 94 -0.13 4.84 4.19
C ALA A 94 -1.55 5.09 4.71
N ASP A 95 -2.56 4.69 3.96
CA ASP A 95 -3.98 4.73 4.31
C ASP A 95 -4.45 3.41 4.94
N THR A 96 -3.64 2.88 5.84
CA THR A 96 -4.03 1.80 6.74
C THR A 96 -4.03 2.27 8.19
N ASN A 97 -4.73 1.55 9.06
CA ASN A 97 -4.72 1.76 10.50
C ASN A 97 -4.68 0.41 11.21
N ILE A 98 -3.77 0.26 12.17
CA ILE A 98 -3.76 -0.90 13.06
C ILE A 98 -4.91 -0.77 14.05
N TRP A 99 -5.63 -1.85 14.29
CA TRP A 99 -6.62 -1.99 15.35
C TRP A 99 -6.25 -3.22 16.18
N GLY A 100 -5.90 -3.06 17.45
CA GLY A 100 -5.46 -4.18 18.30
C GLY A 100 -4.09 -4.78 17.94
N ASN A 101 -3.77 -5.91 18.56
CA ASN A 101 -2.45 -6.55 18.40
C ASN A 101 -2.39 -7.45 17.17
N VAL A 102 -2.13 -6.86 15.99
CA VAL A 102 -1.98 -7.62 14.73
C VAL A 102 -0.72 -8.50 14.67
N LEU A 103 0.23 -8.34 15.59
CA LEU A 103 1.43 -9.19 15.60
C LEU A 103 1.13 -10.65 15.97
N GLN A 104 -0.07 -10.93 16.49
CA GLN A 104 -0.52 -12.29 16.74
C GLN A 104 -0.60 -13.15 15.46
N PHE A 105 -0.72 -12.52 14.28
CA PHE A 105 -0.76 -13.21 12.99
C PHE A 105 0.64 -13.50 12.43
N ALA A 106 1.71 -13.05 13.09
CA ALA A 106 3.06 -13.16 12.55
C ALA A 106 3.72 -14.51 12.91
N ASP A 107 3.64 -15.47 12.00
CA ASP A 107 4.30 -16.78 12.09
C ASP A 107 5.48 -16.94 11.11
N PHE A 108 6.59 -16.29 11.43
CA PHE A 108 7.83 -16.41 10.65
C PHE A 108 8.63 -17.70 10.92
N LEU A 109 8.16 -18.56 11.83
CA LEU A 109 8.76 -19.87 12.07
C LEU A 109 8.34 -20.84 10.97
N ASN A 110 7.07 -20.77 10.57
CA ASN A 110 6.51 -21.66 9.55
C ASN A 110 6.45 -21.02 8.16
N PHE A 111 6.36 -19.69 8.07
CA PHE A 111 6.14 -19.01 6.79
C PHE A 111 7.17 -17.92 6.49
N ASP A 112 7.36 -17.66 5.20
CA ASP A 112 8.17 -16.55 4.67
C ASP A 112 7.30 -15.34 4.36
N VAL A 113 6.04 -15.58 4.00
CA VAL A 113 5.03 -14.56 3.70
C VAL A 113 3.69 -14.97 4.31
N ILE A 114 2.99 -14.00 4.89
CA ILE A 114 1.65 -14.15 5.43
C ILE A 114 0.81 -13.03 4.83
N ILE A 115 -0.16 -13.41 4.00
CA ILE A 115 -1.01 -12.49 3.25
C ILE A 115 -2.39 -12.44 3.89
N ASP A 116 -3.15 -11.39 3.57
CA ASP A 116 -4.56 -11.35 3.97
C ASP A 116 -5.37 -12.42 3.23
N LYS A 117 -6.35 -12.98 3.93
CA LYS A 117 -7.33 -13.88 3.36
C LYS A 117 -8.52 -13.08 2.83
N PRO A 118 -8.82 -13.12 1.52
CA PRO A 118 -9.93 -12.36 0.99
C PRO A 118 -11.27 -12.85 1.57
N CYS A 119 -12.20 -11.91 1.76
CA CYS A 119 -13.52 -12.19 2.34
C CYS A 119 -14.43 -13.02 1.40
N TYR A 120 -14.04 -13.19 0.14
CA TYR A 120 -14.79 -13.89 -0.89
C TYR A 120 -13.84 -14.51 -1.91
N GLY A 121 -14.30 -15.56 -2.58
CA GLY A 121 -13.58 -16.13 -3.73
C GLY A 121 -13.74 -15.24 -4.97
N TYR A 122 -12.70 -15.15 -5.79
CA TYR A 122 -12.75 -14.41 -7.05
C TYR A 122 -13.23 -15.33 -8.18
N THR A 123 -13.95 -14.81 -9.17
CA THR A 123 -14.13 -15.48 -10.47
C THR A 123 -12.93 -15.19 -11.38
N PRO A 124 -12.71 -15.95 -12.47
CA PRO A 124 -11.67 -15.63 -13.48
C PRO A 124 -11.76 -14.19 -14.02
N GLU A 125 -12.98 -13.67 -14.19
CA GLU A 125 -13.22 -12.30 -14.64
C GLU A 125 -12.78 -11.29 -13.58
N GLN A 126 -13.05 -11.55 -12.31
CA GLN A 126 -12.59 -10.70 -11.21
C GLN A 126 -11.07 -10.79 -11.04
N VAL A 127 -10.46 -11.96 -11.26
CA VAL A 127 -8.99 -12.08 -11.30
C VAL A 127 -8.41 -11.20 -12.42
N SER A 128 -9.04 -11.22 -13.59
CA SER A 128 -8.69 -10.39 -14.74
C SER A 128 -8.87 -8.90 -14.51
N GLU A 129 -9.90 -8.53 -13.76
CA GLU A 129 -10.19 -7.15 -13.39
C GLU A 129 -9.14 -6.63 -12.41
N PHE A 130 -8.89 -7.36 -11.31
CA PHE A 130 -8.14 -6.85 -10.16
C PHE A 130 -6.65 -7.18 -10.15
N PHE A 131 -6.20 -8.27 -10.75
CA PHE A 131 -4.81 -8.71 -10.60
C PHE A 131 -4.07 -8.73 -11.93
N PHE A 132 -4.51 -9.54 -12.88
CA PHE A 132 -3.84 -9.63 -14.17
C PHE A 132 -4.73 -10.22 -15.25
N ASP A 133 -4.54 -9.80 -16.50
CA ASP A 133 -5.19 -10.43 -17.65
C ASP A 133 -4.85 -11.93 -17.71
N VAL A 134 -5.85 -12.76 -17.37
CA VAL A 134 -5.71 -14.22 -17.27
C VAL A 134 -5.24 -14.83 -18.59
N SER A 135 -5.86 -14.44 -19.72
CA SER A 135 -5.50 -15.01 -21.03
C SER A 135 -4.08 -14.64 -21.43
N ALA A 136 -3.65 -13.43 -21.10
CA ALA A 136 -2.27 -13.01 -21.36
C ALA A 136 -1.27 -13.72 -20.43
N VAL A 137 -1.61 -13.92 -19.16
CA VAL A 137 -0.77 -14.66 -18.22
C VAL A 137 -0.62 -16.12 -18.64
N GLU A 138 -1.69 -16.81 -19.01
CA GLU A 138 -1.63 -18.19 -19.51
C GLU A 138 -0.76 -18.31 -20.78
N LYS A 139 -0.80 -17.30 -21.65
CA LYS A 139 0.03 -17.26 -22.86
C LYS A 139 1.51 -17.07 -22.56
N HIS A 140 1.84 -16.14 -21.64
CA HIS A 140 3.23 -15.72 -21.40
C HIS A 140 3.91 -16.51 -20.28
N PHE A 141 3.13 -17.09 -19.37
CA PHE A 141 3.58 -17.88 -18.22
C PHE A 141 2.72 -19.16 -18.10
N PRO A 142 2.78 -20.07 -19.08
CA PRO A 142 1.91 -21.26 -19.14
C PRO A 142 2.08 -22.20 -17.95
N ASP A 143 3.23 -22.16 -17.28
CA ASP A 143 3.53 -22.99 -16.12
C ASP A 143 3.02 -22.39 -14.79
N PHE A 144 2.42 -21.19 -14.80
CA PHE A 144 1.86 -20.58 -13.59
C PHE A 144 0.39 -21.01 -13.41
N PRO A 145 0.07 -21.83 -12.39
CA PRO A 145 -1.28 -22.38 -12.22
C PRO A 145 -2.17 -21.40 -11.44
N TRP A 146 -2.45 -20.24 -12.04
CA TRP A 146 -3.15 -19.14 -11.38
C TRP A 146 -4.51 -19.55 -10.77
N GLN A 147 -5.22 -20.51 -11.37
CA GLN A 147 -6.50 -21.02 -10.87
C GLN A 147 -6.39 -21.65 -9.47
N GLN A 148 -5.24 -22.24 -9.13
CA GLN A 148 -5.03 -22.86 -7.80
C GLN A 148 -5.07 -21.82 -6.68
N TYR A 149 -4.75 -20.56 -7.00
CA TYR A 149 -4.65 -19.45 -6.06
C TYR A 149 -5.80 -18.43 -6.22
N GLN A 150 -6.81 -18.78 -7.01
CA GLN A 150 -7.93 -17.89 -7.36
C GLN A 150 -8.64 -17.32 -6.12
N ASN A 151 -8.64 -18.05 -5.01
CA ASN A 151 -9.27 -17.62 -3.76
C ASN A 151 -8.30 -17.05 -2.72
N ASP A 152 -7.02 -16.89 -3.08
CA ASP A 152 -5.97 -16.39 -2.19
C ASP A 152 -5.38 -15.06 -2.67
N TYR A 153 -5.68 -14.61 -3.88
CA TYR A 153 -5.28 -13.29 -4.34
C TYR A 153 -5.78 -12.21 -3.38
N PHE A 154 -4.92 -11.24 -3.07
CA PHE A 154 -5.18 -10.30 -1.99
C PHE A 154 -4.79 -8.88 -2.35
N CYS A 155 -5.39 -7.92 -1.65
CA CYS A 155 -5.01 -6.53 -1.73
C CYS A 155 -3.67 -6.31 -1.02
N THR A 156 -2.64 -5.87 -1.75
CA THR A 156 -1.25 -5.75 -1.26
C THR A 156 -1.01 -4.57 -0.31
N GLY A 157 -2.08 -4.04 0.31
CA GLY A 157 -2.00 -2.95 1.27
C GLY A 157 -1.48 -3.36 2.64
N THR A 158 -1.57 -4.63 2.98
CA THR A 158 -0.80 -5.18 4.10
C THR A 158 -0.41 -6.64 3.88
N PHE A 159 0.74 -7.02 4.42
CA PHE A 159 1.24 -8.39 4.45
C PHE A 159 2.45 -8.46 5.38
N PHE A 160 2.70 -9.65 5.94
CA PHE A 160 3.98 -9.95 6.57
C PHE A 160 4.90 -10.63 5.56
N ALA A 161 6.18 -10.26 5.54
CA ALA A 161 7.14 -10.91 4.66
C ALA A 161 8.56 -10.90 5.24
N LYS A 162 9.37 -11.85 4.76
CA LYS A 162 10.82 -11.80 4.89
C LYS A 162 11.42 -10.96 3.76
N LYS A 163 12.48 -10.21 4.08
CA LYS A 163 13.34 -9.58 3.08
C LYS A 163 14.12 -10.65 2.32
N GLY A 164 14.30 -10.44 1.02
CA GLY A 164 15.14 -11.29 0.17
C GLY A 164 14.45 -12.55 -0.35
N ILE A 165 13.12 -12.66 -0.21
CA ILE A 165 12.35 -13.78 -0.77
C ILE A 165 12.34 -13.80 -2.31
N PHE A 166 12.62 -12.65 -2.93
CA PHE A 166 12.75 -12.53 -4.37
C PHE A 166 14.21 -12.25 -4.76
N PRO A 167 14.76 -12.97 -5.76
CA PRO A 167 15.94 -12.51 -6.47
C PRO A 167 15.68 -11.15 -7.11
N LEU A 168 16.62 -10.21 -7.00
CA LEU A 168 16.47 -8.90 -7.64
C LEU A 168 16.22 -9.04 -9.14
N ARG A 169 16.95 -9.95 -9.80
CA ARG A 169 16.82 -10.20 -11.25
C ARG A 169 15.42 -10.58 -11.67
N GLU A 170 14.74 -11.42 -10.89
CA GLU A 170 13.34 -11.80 -11.13
C GLU A 170 12.43 -10.56 -11.17
N TYR A 171 12.63 -9.64 -10.22
CA TYR A 171 11.90 -8.38 -10.20
C TYR A 171 12.25 -7.47 -11.38
N GLU A 172 13.52 -7.41 -11.80
CA GLU A 172 13.91 -6.67 -13.02
C GLU A 172 13.16 -7.19 -14.25
N ASP A 173 13.17 -8.51 -14.45
CA ASP A 173 12.54 -9.15 -15.60
C ASP A 173 11.01 -8.94 -15.60
N ILE A 174 10.36 -8.96 -14.42
CA ILE A 174 8.93 -8.67 -14.29
C ILE A 174 8.62 -7.19 -14.57
N LEU A 175 9.46 -6.25 -14.13
CA LEU A 175 9.28 -4.84 -14.48
C LEU A 175 9.47 -4.59 -15.98
N ASP A 176 10.45 -5.24 -16.61
CA ASP A 176 10.65 -5.16 -18.06
C ASP A 176 9.44 -5.75 -18.81
N PHE A 177 8.94 -6.89 -18.37
CA PHE A 177 7.74 -7.49 -18.92
C PHE A 177 6.51 -6.58 -18.78
N HIS A 178 6.28 -6.03 -17.59
CA HIS A 178 5.15 -5.13 -17.31
C HIS A 178 5.21 -3.86 -18.19
N GLN A 179 6.41 -3.33 -18.40
CA GLN A 179 6.62 -2.16 -19.26
C GLN A 179 6.38 -2.48 -20.74
N SER A 180 6.81 -3.66 -21.21
CA SER A 180 6.61 -4.08 -22.61
C SER A 180 5.19 -4.59 -22.90
N HIS A 181 4.44 -5.00 -21.88
CA HIS A 181 3.07 -5.51 -22.00
C HIS A 181 2.11 -4.74 -21.07
N PRO A 182 1.91 -3.43 -21.32
CA PRO A 182 1.09 -2.60 -20.47
C PRO A 182 -0.35 -3.14 -20.41
N GLY A 183 -0.88 -3.25 -19.21
CA GLY A 183 -2.24 -3.71 -18.97
C GLY A 183 -2.39 -5.21 -18.71
N ILE A 184 -1.33 -6.02 -18.76
CA ILE A 184 -1.39 -7.39 -18.24
C ILE A 184 -1.56 -7.34 -16.73
N PHE A 185 -0.54 -6.88 -15.98
CA PHE A 185 -0.67 -6.68 -14.54
C PHE A 185 -1.45 -5.40 -14.23
N LYS A 186 -2.39 -5.50 -13.28
CA LYS A 186 -3.33 -4.44 -12.91
C LYS A 186 -2.93 -3.77 -11.59
N TYR A 187 -3.38 -2.53 -11.43
CA TYR A 187 -3.24 -1.73 -10.22
C TYR A 187 -1.82 -1.63 -9.64
N GLY A 188 -0.86 -1.29 -10.50
CA GLY A 188 0.52 -1.11 -10.07
C GLY A 188 1.18 -2.45 -9.78
N GLU A 189 1.74 -2.61 -8.59
CA GLU A 189 2.37 -3.84 -8.15
C GLU A 189 1.38 -4.91 -7.75
N MET A 190 0.14 -4.56 -7.39
CA MET A 190 -0.80 -5.52 -6.84
C MET A 190 -0.92 -6.77 -7.71
N GLY A 191 -1.06 -6.59 -9.02
CA GLY A 191 -1.08 -7.69 -9.99
C GLY A 191 0.20 -8.52 -10.03
N PHE A 192 1.35 -7.86 -10.25
CA PHE A 192 2.60 -8.61 -10.43
C PHE A 192 3.18 -9.15 -9.12
N LEU A 193 2.90 -8.53 -7.98
CA LEU A 193 3.32 -9.02 -6.67
C LEU A 193 2.54 -10.29 -6.31
N ASN A 194 1.22 -10.31 -6.53
CA ASN A 194 0.43 -11.53 -6.41
C ASN A 194 0.99 -12.63 -7.31
N PHE A 195 1.26 -12.33 -8.59
CA PHE A 195 1.89 -13.28 -9.51
C PHE A 195 3.25 -13.79 -8.98
N MET A 196 4.15 -12.90 -8.56
CA MET A 196 5.48 -13.27 -8.06
C MET A 196 5.41 -14.14 -6.80
N LEU A 197 4.54 -13.79 -5.84
CA LEU A 197 4.36 -14.54 -4.59
C LEU A 197 3.85 -15.96 -4.87
N PHE A 198 2.76 -16.08 -5.61
CA PHE A 198 2.14 -17.39 -5.86
C PHE A 198 2.99 -18.26 -6.79
N ARG A 199 3.72 -17.67 -7.75
CA ARG A 199 4.69 -18.40 -8.54
C ARG A 199 5.83 -18.93 -7.66
N ALA A 200 6.38 -18.10 -6.78
CA ALA A 200 7.45 -18.54 -5.88
C ALA A 200 6.97 -19.64 -4.90
N ALA A 201 5.73 -19.54 -4.41
CA ALA A 201 5.13 -20.58 -3.57
C ALA A 201 4.90 -21.88 -4.35
N HIS A 202 4.38 -21.79 -5.58
CA HIS A 202 4.18 -22.95 -6.46
C HIS A 202 5.49 -23.70 -6.74
N GLU A 203 6.57 -22.95 -6.98
CA GLU A 203 7.92 -23.48 -7.24
C GLU A 203 8.63 -23.98 -5.96
N GLY A 204 7.97 -23.90 -4.79
CA GLY A 204 8.54 -24.32 -3.51
C GLY A 204 9.67 -23.43 -2.99
N ARG A 205 9.85 -22.22 -3.55
CA ARG A 205 10.91 -21.27 -3.14
C ARG A 205 10.57 -20.55 -1.84
N ILE A 206 9.29 -20.38 -1.54
CA ILE A 206 8.80 -19.73 -0.32
C ILE A 206 7.66 -20.53 0.31
N LYS A 207 7.52 -20.40 1.62
CA LYS A 207 6.33 -20.84 2.35
C LYS A 207 5.39 -19.67 2.53
N LEU A 208 4.17 -19.78 2.01
CA LEU A 208 3.14 -18.75 2.05
C LEU A 208 1.89 -19.28 2.76
N THR A 209 1.25 -18.46 3.57
CA THR A 209 -0.08 -18.71 4.15
C THR A 209 -0.96 -17.47 4.07
N SER A 210 -2.27 -17.67 4.21
CA SER A 210 -3.28 -16.60 4.29
C SER A 210 -3.93 -16.58 5.68
N GLU A 211 -4.12 -15.38 6.23
CA GLU A 211 -4.73 -15.14 7.54
C GLU A 211 -5.75 -13.99 7.40
N ASP A 212 -6.88 -14.06 8.13
CA ASP A 212 -7.89 -12.98 8.11
C ASP A 212 -7.47 -11.87 9.08
N PHE A 213 -6.75 -10.87 8.55
CA PHE A 213 -6.27 -9.74 9.36
C PHE A 213 -6.39 -8.39 8.68
N GLN A 214 -6.86 -8.30 7.44
CA GLN A 214 -7.12 -7.02 6.77
C GLN A 214 -8.62 -6.81 6.58
N VAL A 215 -9.08 -5.59 6.84
CA VAL A 215 -10.43 -5.16 6.53
C VAL A 215 -10.37 -4.09 5.46
N ILE A 216 -10.76 -4.45 4.24
CA ILE A 216 -10.93 -3.53 3.12
C ILE A 216 -12.18 -2.69 3.36
N ALA A 217 -12.02 -1.46 3.82
CA ALA A 217 -13.14 -0.62 4.23
C ALA A 217 -14.24 -0.46 3.15
N PRO A 218 -13.92 -0.37 1.84
CA PRO A 218 -14.94 -0.36 0.78
C PRO A 218 -15.85 -1.59 0.70
N ASP A 219 -15.44 -2.74 1.24
CA ASP A 219 -16.18 -4.00 1.14
C ASP A 219 -17.28 -4.11 2.23
N PHE A 220 -17.31 -3.17 3.17
CA PHE A 220 -18.23 -3.17 4.29
C PHE A 220 -19.05 -1.87 4.34
N SER A 221 -20.26 -1.97 4.86
CA SER A 221 -21.05 -0.78 5.17
C SER A 221 -20.43 0.01 6.32
N GLN A 222 -20.71 1.31 6.38
CA GLN A 222 -20.24 2.15 7.50
C GLN A 222 -20.79 1.68 8.84
N GLY A 223 -22.01 1.12 8.88
CA GLY A 223 -22.60 0.58 10.11
C GLY A 223 -21.86 -0.64 10.64
N GLU A 224 -21.43 -1.54 9.75
CA GLU A 224 -20.60 -2.70 10.11
C GLU A 224 -19.24 -2.28 10.64
N LEU A 225 -18.57 -1.35 9.95
CA LEU A 225 -17.29 -0.81 10.37
C LEU A 225 -17.39 -0.08 11.71
N GLN A 226 -18.44 0.73 11.93
CA GLN A 226 -18.66 1.42 13.20
C GLN A 226 -18.94 0.46 14.36
N LYS A 227 -19.64 -0.64 14.09
CA LYS A 227 -19.91 -1.67 15.10
C LYS A 227 -18.63 -2.42 15.50
N ARG A 228 -17.79 -2.76 14.51
CA ARG A 228 -16.53 -3.50 14.73
C ARG A 228 -15.44 -2.62 15.33
N PHE A 229 -15.27 -1.41 14.82
CA PHE A 229 -14.19 -0.49 15.19
C PHE A 229 -14.71 0.68 16.03
N GLY A 230 -15.50 0.35 17.05
CA GLY A 230 -16.18 1.30 17.90
C GLY A 230 -15.26 2.04 18.88
N PHE A 231 -15.75 3.16 19.40
CA PHE A 231 -15.08 3.95 20.42
C PHE A 231 -15.96 4.06 21.67
N ASP A 232 -15.33 4.19 22.83
CA ASP A 232 -16.05 4.44 24.08
C ASP A 232 -16.61 5.88 24.14
N ARG A 233 -17.35 6.17 25.21
CA ARG A 233 -17.93 7.51 25.47
C ARG A 233 -17.00 8.43 26.27
N SER A 234 -15.73 8.06 26.45
CA SER A 234 -14.80 8.90 27.21
C SER A 234 -14.36 10.13 26.40
N SER A 235 -13.74 11.09 27.07
CA SER A 235 -13.20 12.30 26.44
C SER A 235 -11.73 12.45 26.85
N PRO A 236 -10.76 12.17 25.95
CA PRO A 236 -10.94 11.78 24.55
C PRO A 236 -11.42 10.33 24.38
N PRO A 237 -12.19 10.01 23.32
CA PRO A 237 -12.67 8.65 23.05
C PRO A 237 -11.53 7.65 22.89
N ARG A 238 -11.74 6.42 23.38
CA ARG A 238 -10.77 5.33 23.27
C ARG A 238 -11.29 4.21 22.36
N PRO A 239 -10.41 3.57 21.57
CA PRO A 239 -10.76 2.37 20.80
C PRO A 239 -11.32 1.26 21.70
N LEU A 240 -12.44 0.65 21.29
CA LEU A 240 -13.01 -0.54 21.92
C LEU A 240 -12.53 -1.79 21.17
N VAL A 241 -11.31 -2.22 21.46
CA VAL A 241 -10.76 -3.45 20.89
C VAL A 241 -11.33 -4.65 21.63
N GLN A 242 -12.04 -5.53 20.91
CA GLN A 242 -12.46 -6.83 21.42
C GLN A 242 -11.34 -7.85 21.22
N ASN A 243 -11.29 -8.90 22.05
CA ASN A 243 -10.16 -9.85 22.09
C ASN A 243 -9.81 -10.50 20.73
N ASN A 244 -10.76 -10.57 19.79
CA ASN A 244 -10.56 -11.19 18.47
C ASN A 244 -10.69 -10.20 17.29
N ASP A 245 -10.74 -8.88 17.56
CA ASP A 245 -10.96 -7.87 16.51
C ASP A 245 -9.66 -7.28 15.94
N ALA A 246 -8.50 -7.86 16.26
CA ALA A 246 -7.24 -7.32 15.77
C ALA A 246 -7.21 -7.37 14.24
N ALA A 247 -7.00 -6.22 13.60
CA ALA A 247 -7.04 -6.10 12.16
C ALA A 247 -6.26 -4.87 11.67
N VAL A 248 -5.94 -4.87 10.39
CA VAL A 248 -5.48 -3.72 9.63
C VAL A 248 -6.67 -3.20 8.83
N ILE A 249 -7.17 -2.01 9.19
CA ILE A 249 -8.21 -1.33 8.42
C ILE A 249 -7.54 -0.65 7.23
N HIS A 250 -7.95 -0.99 6.01
CA HIS A 250 -7.37 -0.43 4.79
C HIS A 250 -8.44 0.29 3.96
N TRP A 251 -8.24 1.58 3.70
CA TRP A 251 -9.13 2.39 2.86
C TRP A 251 -8.72 2.37 1.39
N ALA A 252 -8.70 1.18 0.79
CA ALA A 252 -8.37 0.88 -0.62
C ALA A 252 -9.40 1.46 -1.63
N GLY A 253 -9.70 2.76 -1.53
CA GLY A 253 -10.80 3.44 -2.21
C GLY A 253 -10.97 4.86 -1.67
N PRO A 254 -12.19 5.27 -1.26
CA PRO A 254 -12.41 6.58 -0.64
C PRO A 254 -11.52 6.77 0.59
N LYS A 255 -10.74 7.86 0.60
CA LYS A 255 -9.77 8.11 1.68
C LYS A 255 -10.44 8.62 2.97
N PRO A 256 -9.96 8.22 4.16
CA PRO A 256 -10.58 8.49 5.46
C PRO A 256 -10.25 9.90 5.97
N ARG A 257 -10.77 10.91 5.28
CA ARG A 257 -10.61 12.32 5.66
C ARG A 257 -11.60 12.72 6.74
N LEU A 258 -11.26 13.73 7.53
CA LEU A 258 -12.12 14.17 8.62
C LEU A 258 -13.49 14.62 8.10
N GLY A 259 -14.55 13.97 8.58
CA GLY A 259 -15.94 14.31 8.23
C GLY A 259 -16.39 13.85 6.85
N THR A 260 -15.63 12.98 6.18
CA THR A 260 -16.11 12.32 4.96
C THR A 260 -17.35 11.49 5.23
N LYS A 261 -18.28 11.43 4.27
CA LYS A 261 -19.43 10.53 4.29
C LYS A 261 -19.25 9.31 3.38
N GLN A 262 -18.11 9.20 2.70
CA GLN A 262 -17.86 8.13 1.72
C GLN A 262 -17.33 6.85 2.38
N THR A 263 -16.78 6.94 3.58
CA THR A 263 -16.23 5.81 4.31
C THR A 263 -16.21 6.12 5.82
N TYR A 264 -16.05 5.09 6.64
CA TYR A 264 -15.90 5.23 8.09
C TYR A 264 -14.46 5.67 8.42
N SER A 265 -14.26 6.96 8.74
CA SER A 265 -12.93 7.57 8.96
C SER A 265 -12.46 7.56 10.41
N GLN A 266 -13.32 7.24 11.37
CA GLN A 266 -13.07 7.49 12.79
C GLN A 266 -11.78 6.85 13.34
N PRO A 267 -11.37 5.63 12.97
CA PRO A 267 -10.08 5.05 13.39
C PRO A 267 -8.87 5.87 12.92
N MET A 268 -8.88 6.30 11.65
CA MET A 268 -7.84 7.18 11.12
C MET A 268 -7.89 8.56 11.78
N ASP A 269 -9.07 9.15 11.97
CA ASP A 269 -9.21 10.45 12.63
C ASP A 269 -8.69 10.41 14.07
N PHE A 270 -8.97 9.33 14.82
CA PHE A 270 -8.40 9.11 16.14
C PHE A 270 -6.87 9.09 16.09
N ALA A 271 -6.28 8.28 15.20
CA ALA A 271 -4.84 8.13 15.13
C ALA A 271 -4.14 9.42 14.66
N ARG A 272 -4.72 10.15 13.70
CA ARG A 272 -4.19 11.45 13.28
C ARG A 272 -4.29 12.50 14.40
N ARG A 273 -5.33 12.48 15.23
CA ARG A 273 -5.41 13.33 16.45
C ARG A 273 -4.33 12.97 17.47
N GLN A 274 -4.04 11.67 17.66
CA GLN A 274 -2.93 11.24 18.54
C GLN A 274 -1.59 11.81 18.06
N PHE A 275 -1.33 11.74 16.75
CA PHE A 275 -0.14 12.37 16.18
C PHE A 275 -0.08 13.87 16.45
N ILE A 276 -1.16 14.62 16.18
CA ILE A 276 -1.21 16.07 16.44
C ILE A 276 -1.00 16.40 17.92
N PHE A 277 -1.57 15.61 18.82
CA PHE A 277 -1.37 15.80 20.25
C PHE A 277 0.11 15.63 20.64
N GLN A 278 0.79 14.62 20.11
CA GLN A 278 2.20 14.39 20.40
C GLN A 278 3.13 15.41 19.75
N GLU A 279 2.78 15.89 18.56
CA GLU A 279 3.55 16.88 17.81
C GLU A 279 3.38 18.30 18.38
N GLN A 280 2.17 18.68 18.76
CA GLN A 280 1.80 20.08 19.02
C GLN A 280 1.08 20.29 20.37
N GLY A 281 0.77 19.23 21.12
CA GLY A 281 -0.03 19.32 22.35
C GLY A 281 -1.50 19.71 22.12
N LEU A 282 -1.98 19.71 20.87
CA LEU A 282 -3.33 20.15 20.53
C LEU A 282 -4.36 19.02 20.65
N THR A 283 -5.55 19.36 21.14
CA THR A 283 -6.69 18.44 21.29
C THR A 283 -8.00 19.09 20.81
N GLY A 284 -9.06 18.29 20.72
CA GLY A 284 -10.41 18.74 20.39
C GLY A 284 -10.49 19.55 19.09
N ALA A 285 -11.21 20.68 19.13
CA ALA A 285 -11.46 21.52 17.95
C ALA A 285 -10.18 22.08 17.30
N ARG A 286 -9.12 22.30 18.08
CA ARG A 286 -7.83 22.78 17.54
C ARG A 286 -7.15 21.69 16.71
N ALA A 287 -7.14 20.46 17.20
CA ALA A 287 -6.62 19.32 16.42
C ALA A 287 -7.46 19.09 15.16
N ASP A 288 -8.78 19.16 15.26
CA ASP A 288 -9.69 19.02 14.10
C ASP A 288 -9.46 20.10 13.04
N MET A 289 -9.13 21.33 13.45
CA MET A 289 -8.79 22.39 12.51
C MET A 289 -7.50 22.07 11.74
N VAL A 290 -6.47 21.56 12.42
CA VAL A 290 -5.22 21.12 11.77
C VAL A 290 -5.51 19.99 10.78
N LEU A 291 -6.29 18.98 11.15
CA LEU A 291 -6.67 17.88 10.26
C LEU A 291 -7.39 18.36 9.00
N LYS A 292 -8.32 19.31 9.13
CA LYS A 292 -9.03 19.91 7.98
C LYS A 292 -8.08 20.64 7.04
N VAL A 293 -7.11 21.36 7.59
CA VAL A 293 -6.10 22.06 6.79
C VAL A 293 -5.22 21.05 6.04
N GLU A 294 -4.74 19.99 6.70
CA GLU A 294 -4.00 18.92 6.04
C GLU A 294 -4.81 18.24 4.93
N ASP A 295 -6.10 17.96 5.20
CA ASP A 295 -7.00 17.34 4.22
C ASP A 295 -7.20 18.24 3.00
N TRP A 296 -7.39 19.54 3.21
CA TRP A 296 -7.52 20.52 2.14
C TRP A 296 -6.25 20.66 1.30
N LEU A 297 -5.07 20.76 1.95
CA LEU A 297 -3.78 20.85 1.25
C LEU A 297 -3.49 19.61 0.41
N SER A 298 -3.76 18.42 0.94
CA SER A 298 -3.62 17.16 0.19
C SER A 298 -4.57 17.11 -1.00
N LEU A 299 -5.82 17.55 -0.84
CA LEU A 299 -6.78 17.63 -1.95
C LEU A 299 -6.32 18.61 -3.04
N LEU A 300 -5.82 19.79 -2.67
CA LEU A 300 -5.28 20.75 -3.64
C LEU A 300 -4.17 20.14 -4.49
N GLU A 301 -3.25 19.39 -3.88
CA GLU A 301 -2.16 18.74 -4.62
C GLU A 301 -2.70 17.65 -5.55
N VAL A 302 -3.71 16.88 -5.12
CA VAL A 302 -4.38 15.90 -5.99
C VAL A 302 -5.05 16.58 -7.19
N TYR A 303 -5.77 17.69 -6.98
CA TYR A 303 -6.42 18.43 -8.06
C TYR A 303 -5.40 19.06 -9.02
N LYS A 304 -4.33 19.66 -8.49
CA LYS A 304 -3.21 20.19 -9.27
C LYS A 304 -2.59 19.10 -10.16
N ASN A 305 -2.32 17.92 -9.61
CA ASN A 305 -1.73 16.81 -10.37
C ASN A 305 -2.70 16.25 -11.43
N LYS A 306 -4.00 16.16 -11.13
CA LYS A 306 -5.03 15.80 -12.12
C LYS A 306 -5.09 16.82 -13.27
N PHE A 307 -5.03 18.11 -12.95
CA PHE A 307 -5.03 19.18 -13.94
C PHE A 307 -3.78 19.13 -14.83
N LEU A 308 -2.59 18.99 -14.24
CA LEU A 308 -1.33 18.83 -14.98
C LEU A 308 -1.34 17.60 -15.88
N LYS A 309 -1.87 16.46 -15.41
CA LYS A 309 -2.03 15.23 -16.22
C LYS A 309 -2.94 15.48 -17.43
N LYS A 310 -4.06 16.17 -17.24
CA LYS A 310 -5.00 16.53 -18.32
C LYS A 310 -4.35 17.47 -19.35
N LEU A 311 -3.56 18.45 -18.90
CA LEU A 311 -2.79 19.33 -19.80
C LEU A 311 -1.76 18.54 -20.62
N ARG A 312 -0.99 17.64 -19.99
CA ARG A 312 -0.02 16.78 -20.68
C ARG A 312 -0.68 15.89 -21.72
N GLN A 313 -1.84 15.30 -21.42
CA GLN A 313 -2.60 14.48 -22.37
C GLN A 313 -3.10 15.30 -23.57
N ARG A 314 -3.59 16.53 -23.35
CA ARG A 314 -3.97 17.45 -24.44
C ARG A 314 -2.78 17.86 -25.30
N GLY A 315 -1.61 18.10 -24.69
CA GLY A 315 -0.36 18.39 -25.41
C GLY A 315 0.09 17.23 -26.30
N LYS A 316 0.06 15.99 -25.79
CA LYS A 316 0.37 14.78 -26.59
C LYS A 316 -0.63 14.57 -27.74
N SER A 317 -1.91 14.86 -27.52
CA SER A 317 -2.94 14.78 -28.58
C SER A 317 -2.69 15.81 -29.69
N LYS A 318 -2.28 17.04 -29.36
CA LYS A 318 -1.93 18.07 -30.36
C LYS A 318 -0.63 17.74 -31.10
N ALA A 319 0.39 17.25 -30.40
CA ALA A 319 1.64 16.81 -31.04
C ALA A 319 1.42 15.64 -32.01
N ARG A 320 0.48 14.74 -31.72
CA ARG A 320 0.08 13.64 -32.61
C ARG A 320 -0.70 14.10 -33.85
N LEU A 321 -1.44 15.22 -33.75
CA LEU A 321 -2.13 15.86 -34.87
C LEU A 321 -1.20 16.71 -35.76
N LEU A 322 -0.06 17.15 -35.23
CA LEU A 322 0.94 17.95 -35.95
C LEU A 322 2.14 17.11 -36.43
N ALA A 323 2.16 15.80 -36.14
CA ALA A 323 3.17 14.91 -36.68
C ALA A 323 2.96 14.78 -38.20
N PRO A 324 3.99 15.02 -39.03
CA PRO A 324 3.86 14.83 -40.48
C PRO A 324 3.42 13.39 -40.76
N ALA A 325 2.51 13.23 -41.72
CA ALA A 325 2.05 11.91 -42.15
C ALA A 325 3.28 11.03 -42.48
N PRO A 326 3.29 9.75 -42.06
CA PRO A 326 4.38 8.85 -42.42
C PRO A 326 4.49 8.84 -43.94
N THR A 327 5.66 9.25 -44.42
CA THR A 327 5.98 9.22 -45.84
C THR A 327 5.79 7.76 -46.30
N PRO A 328 5.04 7.50 -47.39
CA PRO A 328 4.90 6.15 -47.90
C PRO A 328 6.30 5.59 -48.14
N LYS A 329 6.70 4.59 -47.36
CA LYS A 329 7.87 3.79 -47.71
C LYS A 329 7.55 3.18 -49.07
N ALA A 330 8.35 3.55 -50.07
CA ALA A 330 8.33 2.89 -51.36
C ALA A 330 8.47 1.38 -51.11
N LEU A 331 7.43 0.65 -51.52
CA LEU A 331 7.50 -0.78 -51.78
C LEU A 331 8.46 -0.96 -52.96
N LEU A 332 9.75 -1.10 -52.67
CA LEU A 332 10.73 -1.64 -53.59
C LEU A 332 11.66 -2.56 -52.79
N GLU A 333 11.69 -3.80 -53.28
CA GLU A 333 12.48 -4.99 -52.93
C GLU A 333 11.93 -5.92 -51.83
#